data_AF-A0A962FS18-F1
#
_entry.id   AF-A0A962FS18-F1
#
_cell.length_a   1.000
_cell.length_b   1.000
_cell.length_c   1.000
_cell.angle_alpha   90.00
_cell.angle_beta   90.00
_cell.angle_gamma   90.00
#
_symmetry.space_group_name_H-M   'P 1'
#
loop_
_entity.id
_entity.type
_entity.pdbx_description
1 polymer ?
#
loop_
_entity_poly.entity_id
_entity_poly.type
_entity_poly.pdbx_seq_one_letter_code
_entity_poly.pdbx_strand_id
1 'polypeptide(L)' 'YLNDVFTVTVNMAGLPGMNVPTGLSSDGLPLGLQLIGKAWDEETLFRVGGVLEQAAGFTAMPQMVTKKAA' A
#
# COMPACT_ATOMS: atom_id res chain seq x y z
N TYR A 1 -13.85 -3.93 10.30
CA TYR A 1 -13.23 -4.51 11.51
C TYR A 1 -12.12 -5.49 11.21
N LEU A 2 -12.33 -6.63 10.52
CA LEU A 2 -11.20 -7.52 10.17
C LEU A 2 -10.17 -6.86 9.22
N ASN A 3 -10.64 -6.00 8.30
CA ASN A 3 -9.78 -5.23 7.41
C ASN A 3 -8.93 -4.16 8.11
N ASP A 4 -9.32 -3.74 9.32
CA ASP A 4 -8.65 -2.67 10.06
C ASP A 4 -7.66 -3.21 11.10
N VAL A 5 -7.59 -4.54 11.25
CA VAL A 5 -6.71 -5.21 12.22
C VAL A 5 -5.25 -4.80 12.03
N PHE A 6 -4.84 -4.58 10.78
CA PHE A 6 -3.46 -4.22 10.44
C PHE A 6 -3.19 -2.69 10.44
N THR A 7 -4.21 -1.86 10.65
CA THR A 7 -4.08 -0.39 10.59
C THR A 7 -4.48 0.31 11.89
N VAL A 8 -5.35 -0.30 12.71
CA VAL A 8 -5.81 0.27 13.99
C VAL A 8 -4.68 0.45 14.99
N THR A 9 -3.73 -0.49 15.06
CA THR A 9 -2.59 -0.41 16.00
C THR A 9 -1.67 0.77 15.68
N VAL A 10 -1.48 1.09 14.40
CA VAL A 10 -0.67 2.23 13.94
C VAL A 10 -1.30 3.56 14.34
N ASN A 11 -2.61 3.69 14.07
CA ASN A 11 -3.37 4.90 14.41
C ASN A 11 -3.38 5.14 15.92
N MET A 12 -3.53 4.09 16.74
CA MET A 12 -3.51 4.20 18.19
C MET A 12 -2.11 4.48 18.76
N ALA A 13 -1.06 3.96 18.11
CA ALA A 13 0.33 4.18 18.52
C ALA A 13 0.90 5.52 18.04
N GLY A 14 0.20 6.25 17.17
CA GLY A 14 0.68 7.52 16.60
C GLY A 14 1.91 7.34 15.71
N LEU A 15 2.07 6.16 15.10
CA LEU A 15 3.20 5.83 14.24
C LEU A 15 2.90 6.18 12.78
N PRO A 16 3.92 6.54 11.98
CA PRO A 16 3.72 6.74 10.55
C PRO A 16 3.50 5.40 9.84
N GLY A 17 2.54 5.37 8.92
CA GLY A 17 2.19 4.19 8.11
C GLY A 17 2.06 4.53 6.63
N MET A 18 2.41 3.59 5.76
CA MET A 18 2.33 3.73 4.30
C MET A 18 1.89 2.40 3.68
N ASN A 19 1.08 2.46 2.62
CA ASN A 19 0.67 1.28 1.86
C ASN A 19 1.22 1.34 0.43
N VAL A 20 1.93 0.29 0.00
CA VAL A 20 2.49 0.19 -1.35
C VAL A 20 1.78 -0.94 -2.11
N PRO A 21 1.19 -0.70 -3.29
CA PRO A 21 0.61 -1.77 -4.10
C PRO A 21 1.72 -2.67 -4.66
N THR A 22 1.58 -3.98 -4.49
CA THR A 22 2.64 -4.95 -4.83
C THR A 22 2.21 -6.00 -5.84
N GLY A 23 0.92 -6.17 -6.09
CA GLY A 23 0.43 -7.17 -7.04
C GLY A 23 -1.09 -7.22 -7.10
N LEU A 24 -1.60 -8.22 -7.83
CA LEU A 24 -3.03 -8.51 -7.93
C LEU A 24 -3.31 -9.88 -7.30
N SER A 25 -4.48 -10.02 -6.69
CA SER A 25 -5.02 -11.33 -6.32
C SER A 25 -5.40 -12.14 -7.56
N SER A 26 -5.72 -13.42 -7.38
CA SER A 26 -6.29 -14.27 -8.43
C SER A 26 -7.56 -13.69 -9.06
N ASP A 27 -8.29 -12.89 -8.30
CA ASP A 27 -9.54 -12.23 -8.74
C ASP A 27 -9.28 -10.85 -9.37
N GLY A 28 -8.02 -10.46 -9.54
CA GLY A 28 -7.62 -9.18 -10.13
C GLY A 28 -7.76 -7.97 -9.21
N LEU A 29 -7.85 -8.18 -7.88
CA LEU A 29 -7.92 -7.09 -6.90
C LEU A 29 -6.52 -6.66 -6.45
N PRO A 30 -6.23 -5.35 -6.29
CA PRO A 30 -4.93 -4.88 -5.81
C PRO A 30 -4.58 -5.40 -4.42
N LEU A 31 -3.37 -5.93 -4.28
CA LEU A 31 -2.77 -6.33 -3.02
C LEU A 31 -1.77 -5.25 -2.58
N GLY A 32 -1.94 -4.75 -1.35
CA GLY A 32 -1.07 -3.75 -0.74
C GLY A 32 -0.18 -4.36 0.34
N LEU A 33 1.05 -3.85 0.43
CA LEU A 33 1.95 -4.10 1.55
C LEU A 33 1.93 -2.89 2.49
N GLN A 34 1.64 -3.14 3.76
CA GLN A 34 1.65 -2.11 4.81
C GLN A 34 3.05 -1.99 5.43
N LEU A 35 3.57 -0.77 5.43
CA LEU A 35 4.80 -0.39 6.08
C LEU A 35 4.48 0.48 7.29
N ILE A 36 5.09 0.17 8.42
CA ILE A 36 4.91 0.91 9.67
C ILE A 36 6.29 1.38 10.11
N GLY A 37 6.48 2.69 10.14
CA GLY A 37 7.73 3.33 10.56
C GLY A 37 7.80 3.54 12.07
N LYS A 38 8.97 3.98 12.53
CA LYS A 38 9.14 4.52 13.88
C LYS A 38 8.53 5.92 13.93
N ALA A 39 8.19 6.39 15.13
CA ALA A 39 7.71 7.76 15.31
C ALA A 39 8.68 8.77 14.69
N TRP A 40 8.16 9.68 13.85
CA TRP A 40 8.91 10.75 13.18
C TRP A 40 10.00 10.29 12.20
N ASP A 41 9.92 9.05 11.69
CA ASP A 41 10.88 8.47 10.75
C ASP A 41 10.26 8.21 9.37
N GLU A 42 9.55 9.20 8.83
CA GLU A 42 8.88 9.13 7.52
C GLU A 42 9.89 9.01 6.38
N GLU A 43 11.10 9.57 6.51
CA GLU A 43 12.15 9.48 5.49
C GLU A 43 12.52 8.02 5.19
N THR A 44 12.72 7.21 6.24
CA THR A 44 12.98 5.78 6.09
C THR A 44 11.79 5.08 5.45
N LEU A 45 10.57 5.46 5.83
CA LEU A 45 9.34 4.89 5.29
C LEU A 45 9.21 5.14 3.79
N PHE A 46 9.49 6.36 3.32
CA PHE A 46 9.52 6.70 1.90
C PHE A 46 10.63 5.98 1.14
N ARG A 47 11.84 5.87 1.73
CA ARG A 47 12.95 5.17 1.08
C ARG A 47 12.64 3.69 0.86
N VAL A 48 12.09 3.02 1.88
CA VAL A 48 11.67 1.61 1.78
C VAL A 48 10.51 1.48 0.80
N GLY A 49 9.53 2.38 0.87
CA GLY A 49 8.39 2.42 -0.05
C GLY A 49 8.82 2.53 -1.51
N GLY A 50 9.78 3.40 -1.83
CA GLY A 50 10.29 3.57 -3.19
C GLY A 50 11.02 2.34 -3.73
N VAL A 51 11.80 1.64 -2.90
CA VAL A 51 12.42 0.37 -3.30
C VAL A 51 11.37 -0.70 -3.59
N LEU A 52 10.33 -0.78 -2.76
CA LEU A 52 9.24 -1.74 -2.94
C LEU A 52 8.39 -1.43 -4.17
N GLU A 53 8.10 -0.15 -4.43
CA GLU A 53 7.38 0.28 -5.62
C GLU A 53 8.15 -0.09 -6.89
N GLN A 54 9.45 0.21 -6.94
CA GLN A 54 10.32 -0.14 -8.07
C GLN A 54 10.39 -1.65 -8.28
N ALA A 55 10.52 -2.42 -7.20
CA ALA A 55 10.58 -3.88 -7.27
C ALA A 55 9.23 -4.49 -7.69
N ALA A 56 8.11 -3.92 -7.25
CA ALA A 56 6.77 -4.37 -7.60
C ALA A 56 6.41 -4.08 -9.05
N GLY A 57 6.88 -2.96 -9.61
CA GLY A 57 6.57 -2.56 -10.99
C GLY A 57 5.06 -2.50 -11.26
N PHE A 58 4.26 -2.11 -10.26
CA PHE A 58 2.81 -2.22 -10.30
C PHE A 58 2.21 -1.20 -11.28
N THR A 59 1.66 -1.67 -12.40
CA THR A 59 1.06 -0.82 -13.46
C THR A 59 -0.42 -1.09 -13.72
N ALA A 60 -1.07 -1.91 -12.88
CA ALA A 60 -2.45 -2.31 -13.10
C ALA A 60 -3.41 -1.11 -12.92
N MET A 61 -4.37 -0.99 -13.84
CA MET A 61 -5.37 0.07 -13.82
C MET A 61 -6.73 -0.45 -13.34
N PRO A 62 -7.52 0.36 -12.61
CA PRO A 62 -8.84 -0.06 -12.17
C PRO A 62 -9.78 -0.24 -13.37
N GLN A 63 -10.60 -1.28 -13.33
CA GLN A 63 -11.54 -1.62 -14.41
C GLN A 63 -12.52 -0.49 -14.76
N MET A 64 -12.79 0.41 -13.81
CA MET A 64 -13.67 1.56 -14.01
C MET A 64 -13.07 2.60 -14.97
N VAL A 65 -11.73 2.70 -15.04
CA VAL A 65 -11.01 3.61 -15.96
C VAL A 65 -10.92 2.99 -17.35
N THR A 66 -10.71 1.67 -17.46
CA THR A 66 -10.57 0.99 -18.75
C THR A 66 -11.91 0.86 -19.50
N LYS A 67 -13.04 0.73 -18.80
CA LYS A 67 -14.38 0.67 -19.41
C LYS A 67 -14.90 2.01 -19.98
N LYS A 68 -14.32 3.14 -19.59
CA LYS A 68 -14.68 4.48 -20.12
C LYS A 68 -13.99 4.83 -21.44
N ALA A 69 -12.98 4.05 -21.83
CA ALA A 69 -12.17 4.27 -23.02
C ALA A 69 -12.60 3.39 -24.22
N ALA A 70 -13.74 2.71 -24.12
CA ALA A 70 -14.34 1.88 -25.16
C ALA A 70 -15.72 2.42 -25.58
#